data_AF-A0A852U4Y5-F1
#
_entry.id   AF-A0A852U4Y5-F1
#
_cell.length_a   1.000
_cell.length_b   1.000
_cell.length_c   1.000
_cell.angle_alpha   90.00
_cell.angle_beta   90.00
_cell.angle_gamma   90.00
#
_symmetry.space_group_name_H-M   'P 1'
#
loop_
_entity.id
_entity.type
_entity.pdbx_description
1 polymer ?
#
loop_
_entity_poly.entity_id
_entity_poly.type
_entity_poly.pdbx_seq_one_letter_code
_entity_poly.pdbx_strand_id
1 'polypeptide(L)'
;MPVRPTSVRFWTGRQSLSGAGVCYLDAWESARPGDPGPTFSPRNPLVTAGEMPLEQGRRIDYVLVRCGDRGPTLKVSACAPAFDELVGGVWASDHFGVVADLAVPP
;
A
#
# COMPACT_ATOMS: atom_id res chain seq x y z
N MET A 1 -5.97 -5.57 13.74
CA MET A 1 -5.06 -5.51 12.58
C MET A 1 -5.85 -5.99 11.37
N PRO A 2 -6.05 -5.18 10.31
CA PRO A 2 -6.74 -5.65 9.11
C PRO A 2 -5.98 -6.84 8.49
N VAL A 3 -6.74 -7.86 8.08
CA VAL A 3 -6.18 -9.09 7.50
C VAL A 3 -5.68 -8.77 6.09
N ARG A 4 -4.36 -8.79 5.90
CA ARG A 4 -3.76 -8.65 4.57
C ARG A 4 -4.05 -9.88 3.71
N PRO A 5 -4.23 -9.72 2.39
CA PRO A 5 -4.34 -10.86 1.48
C PRO A 5 -3.06 -11.69 1.51
N THR A 6 -3.19 -12.99 1.21
CA THR A 6 -2.07 -13.95 1.23
C THR A 6 -0.94 -13.54 0.29
N SER A 7 -1.26 -12.93 -0.85
CA SER A 7 -0.29 -12.38 -1.80
C SER A 7 0.61 -11.33 -1.15
N VAL A 8 0.04 -10.35 -0.43
CA VAL A 8 0.82 -9.28 0.25
C VAL A 8 1.60 -9.85 1.43
N ARG A 9 1.05 -10.84 2.15
CA ARG A 9 1.80 -11.54 3.19
C ARG A 9 3.02 -12.25 2.61
N PHE A 10 2.91 -12.88 1.43
CA PHE A 10 4.03 -13.50 0.74
C PHE A 10 5.08 -12.47 0.34
N TRP A 11 4.67 -11.39 -0.34
CA TRP A 11 5.59 -10.31 -0.74
C TRP A 11 6.32 -9.69 0.45
N THR A 12 5.68 -9.59 1.62
CA THR A 12 6.28 -9.02 2.83
C THR A 12 6.97 -10.05 3.73
N GLY A 13 7.22 -11.27 3.25
CA GLY A 13 7.95 -12.31 4.00
C GLY A 13 7.19 -12.90 5.20
N ARG A 14 5.87 -12.65 5.30
CA ARG A 14 4.99 -13.14 6.37
C ARG A 14 4.23 -14.42 5.99
N GLN A 15 4.53 -14.96 4.81
CA GLN A 15 3.96 -16.20 4.27
C GLN A 15 4.96 -16.80 3.29
N SER A 16 5.24 -18.09 3.39
CA SER A 16 5.99 -18.83 2.35
C SER A 16 5.02 -19.54 1.40
N LEU A 17 5.48 -19.83 0.18
CA LEU A 17 4.74 -20.60 -0.82
C LEU A 17 5.64 -21.75 -1.32
N SER A 18 5.31 -22.99 -0.95
CA SER A 18 6.02 -24.19 -1.39
C SER A 18 7.55 -24.12 -1.19
N GLY A 19 7.99 -23.63 -0.03
CA GLY A 19 9.41 -23.47 0.30
C GLY A 19 10.08 -22.24 -0.31
N ALA A 20 9.42 -21.53 -1.23
CA ALA A 20 9.87 -20.23 -1.72
C ALA A 20 9.40 -19.10 -0.80
N GLY A 21 10.23 -18.07 -0.68
CA GLY A 21 9.94 -16.86 0.08
C GLY A 21 10.63 -15.66 -0.53
N VAL A 22 10.02 -14.50 -0.35
CA VAL A 22 10.61 -13.20 -0.67
C VAL A 22 10.38 -12.28 0.52
N CYS A 23 11.15 -11.20 0.61
CA CYS A 23 10.95 -10.19 1.64
C CYS A 23 11.07 -8.81 1.01
N TYR A 24 10.00 -8.03 1.17
CA TYR A 24 9.95 -6.64 0.80
C TYR A 24 9.39 -5.85 1.99
N LEU A 25 9.99 -4.68 2.23
CA LEU A 25 9.47 -3.69 3.15
C LEU A 25 8.34 -2.91 2.46
N ASP A 26 7.19 -2.87 3.11
CA ASP A 26 6.06 -2.04 2.71
C ASP A 26 6.28 -0.61 3.17
N ALA A 27 6.44 0.32 2.22
CA ALA A 27 6.76 1.72 2.53
C ALA A 27 5.69 2.39 3.39
N TRP A 28 4.41 2.07 3.17
CA TRP A 28 3.31 2.63 3.96
C TRP A 28 3.39 2.18 5.42
N GLU A 29 3.49 0.87 5.64
CA GLU A 29 3.58 0.31 6.99
C GLU A 29 4.84 0.77 7.73
N SER A 30 5.96 0.92 7.01
CA SER A 30 7.21 1.41 7.57
C SER A 30 7.10 2.87 8.04
N ALA A 31 6.47 3.74 7.24
CA ALA A 31 6.37 5.17 7.54
C ALA A 31 5.17 5.51 8.43
N ARG A 32 4.11 4.68 8.42
CA ARG A 32 2.84 4.90 9.14
C ARG A 32 2.39 3.63 9.87
N PRO A 33 3.10 3.20 10.93
CA PRO A 33 2.74 1.98 11.65
C PRO A 33 1.31 2.03 12.21
N GLY A 34 0.50 1.02 11.89
CA GLY A 34 -0.88 0.90 12.37
C GLY A 34 -1.92 1.67 11.55
N ASP A 35 -1.52 2.54 10.63
CA ASP A 35 -2.42 3.23 9.70
C ASP A 35 -2.89 2.26 8.59
N PRO A 36 -4.21 2.00 8.42
CA PRO A 36 -4.71 1.13 7.38
C PRO A 36 -4.37 1.57 5.94
N GLY A 37 -4.31 2.88 5.70
CA GLY A 37 -3.98 3.48 4.40
C GLY A 37 -4.80 2.99 3.20
N PRO A 38 -6.14 3.01 3.23
CA PRO A 38 -6.91 2.48 2.11
C PRO A 38 -6.59 3.28 0.83
N THR A 39 -6.31 2.56 -0.26
CA THR A 39 -6.08 3.14 -1.59
C THR A 39 -7.30 2.96 -2.49
N PHE A 40 -8.26 2.14 -2.06
CA PHE A 40 -9.54 1.95 -2.71
C PHE A 40 -10.62 1.97 -1.62
N SER A 41 -11.50 2.97 -1.63
CA SER A 41 -12.37 3.29 -0.50
C SER A 41 -13.72 3.87 -0.92
N PRO A 42 -14.82 3.53 -0.23
CA PRO A 42 -16.14 4.11 -0.50
C PRO A 42 -16.24 5.61 -0.22
N ARG A 43 -15.21 6.23 0.39
CA ARG A 43 -15.11 7.69 0.48
C ARG A 43 -15.06 8.36 -0.89
N ASN A 44 -14.54 7.66 -1.90
CA ASN A 44 -14.59 8.07 -3.28
C ASN A 44 -15.82 7.44 -3.96
N PRO A 45 -16.83 8.23 -4.38
CA PRO A 45 -18.04 7.71 -4.99
C PRO A 45 -17.81 6.91 -6.28
N LEU A 46 -16.67 7.12 -6.96
CA LEU A 46 -16.29 6.33 -8.14
C LEU A 46 -16.16 4.84 -7.81
N VAL A 47 -15.72 4.50 -6.58
CA VAL A 47 -15.63 3.12 -6.11
C VAL A 47 -17.01 2.47 -6.00
N THR A 48 -17.94 3.14 -5.31
CA THR A 48 -19.29 2.62 -5.10
C THR A 48 -20.14 2.61 -6.36
N ALA A 49 -19.84 3.48 -7.32
CA ALA A 49 -20.49 3.52 -8.63
C ALA A 49 -19.88 2.53 -9.64
N GLY A 50 -18.72 1.94 -9.31
CA GLY A 50 -18.03 0.95 -10.14
C GLY A 50 -18.50 -0.49 -9.92
N GLU A 51 -17.62 -1.44 -10.22
CA GLU A 51 -17.92 -2.88 -10.17
C GLU A 51 -17.95 -3.46 -8.74
N MET A 52 -17.49 -2.69 -7.74
CA MET A 52 -17.36 -3.15 -6.34
C MET A 52 -18.20 -2.29 -5.38
N PRO A 53 -19.54 -2.24 -5.53
CA PRO A 53 -20.40 -1.33 -4.77
C PRO A 53 -20.44 -1.58 -3.25
N LEU A 54 -20.05 -2.79 -2.81
CA LEU A 54 -19.99 -3.19 -1.40
C LEU A 54 -18.59 -3.07 -0.78
N GLU A 55 -17.66 -2.39 -1.48
CA GLU A 55 -16.33 -2.10 -0.95
C GLU A 55 -16.40 -1.36 0.39
N GLN A 56 -15.61 -1.80 1.38
CA GLN A 56 -15.53 -1.20 2.72
C GLN A 56 -14.24 -0.41 2.96
N GLY A 57 -13.31 -0.46 2.01
CA GLY A 57 -11.99 0.11 2.13
C GLY A 57 -10.93 -0.99 2.17
N ARG A 58 -10.01 -0.95 1.22
CA ARG A 58 -8.81 -1.80 1.23
C ARG A 58 -7.61 -1.07 0.68
N ARG A 59 -6.44 -1.56 1.07
CA ARG A 59 -5.17 -1.15 0.51
C ARG A 59 -4.74 -2.19 -0.51
N ILE A 60 -4.75 -1.82 -1.78
CA ILE A 60 -4.40 -2.69 -2.90
C ILE A 60 -3.26 -2.13 -3.74
N ASP A 61 -2.85 -0.89 -3.48
CA ASP A 61 -1.72 -0.23 -4.12
C ASP A 61 -0.56 -0.11 -3.11
N TYR A 62 0.63 -0.53 -3.53
CA TYR A 62 1.78 -0.69 -2.64
C TYR A 62 3.07 -0.20 -3.31
N VAL A 63 3.91 0.48 -2.52
CA VAL A 63 5.33 0.66 -2.85
C VAL A 63 6.13 -0.29 -1.96
N LEU A 64 6.80 -1.25 -2.60
CA LEU A 64 7.56 -2.31 -1.94
C LEU A 64 9.05 -2.14 -2.19
N VAL A 65 9.84 -2.04 -1.13
CA VAL A 65 11.30 -1.99 -1.19
C VAL A 65 11.86 -3.38 -0.95
N ARG A 66 12.66 -3.90 -1.89
CA ARG A 66 13.26 -5.24 -1.74
C ARG A 66 14.15 -5.28 -0.51
N CYS A 67 14.09 -6.37 0.25
CA CYS A 67 15.09 -6.67 1.28
C CYS A 67 16.20 -7.57 0.70
N GLY A 68 17.44 -7.21 0.99
CA GLY A 68 18.60 -8.10 0.89
C GLY A 68 18.91 -8.73 2.25
N ASP A 69 20.10 -9.33 2.39
CA ASP A 69 20.48 -10.10 3.58
C ASP A 69 20.50 -9.28 4.88
N ARG A 70 20.66 -7.96 4.77
CA ARG A 70 20.76 -7.02 5.90
C ARG A 70 19.57 -6.08 6.05
N GLY A 71 18.46 -6.36 5.35
CA GLY A 71 17.25 -5.54 5.38
C GLY A 71 16.97 -4.80 4.06
N PRO A 72 16.14 -3.74 4.07
CA PRO A 72 15.67 -3.06 2.87
C PRO A 72 16.83 -2.40 2.10
N THR A 73 16.79 -2.46 0.77
CA THR A 73 17.83 -1.85 -0.10
C THR A 73 17.75 -0.32 -0.15
N LEU A 74 16.61 0.25 0.21
CA LEU A 74 16.38 1.69 0.30
C LEU A 74 15.75 2.03 1.66
N LYS A 75 16.11 3.19 2.19
CA LYS A 75 15.44 3.76 3.37
C LYS A 75 14.15 4.44 2.92
N VAL A 76 13.04 4.10 3.56
CA VAL A 76 11.77 4.83 3.42
C VAL A 76 11.82 6.03 4.37
N SER A 77 11.90 7.25 3.84
CA SER A 77 11.92 8.48 4.66
C SER A 77 10.53 9.01 4.96
N ALA A 78 9.61 8.86 4.01
CA ALA A 78 8.21 9.22 4.16
C ALA A 78 7.34 8.38 3.24
N CYS A 79 6.07 8.24 3.59
CA CYS A 79 5.05 7.74 2.70
C CYS A 79 3.75 8.52 2.96
N ALA A 80 2.99 8.84 1.94
CA ALA A 80 1.77 9.65 2.05
C ALA A 80 0.74 9.24 0.99
N PRO A 81 -0.56 9.44 1.27
CA PRO A 81 -1.56 9.31 0.22
C PRO A 81 -1.38 10.44 -0.79
N ALA A 82 -1.83 10.21 -2.02
CA ALA A 82 -1.90 11.20 -3.07
C ALA A 82 -3.25 11.11 -3.78
N PHE A 83 -3.75 12.24 -4.28
CA PHE A 83 -5.05 12.32 -4.95
C PHE A 83 -6.21 11.73 -4.13
N ASP A 84 -6.10 11.81 -2.80
CA ASP A 84 -7.09 11.32 -1.86
C ASP A 84 -8.09 12.41 -1.47
N GLU A 85 -8.21 13.49 -2.24
CA GLU A 85 -9.23 14.51 -2.03
C GLU A 85 -9.88 14.92 -3.35
N LEU A 86 -11.12 15.40 -3.23
CA LEU A 86 -11.86 15.96 -4.33
C LEU A 86 -11.30 17.35 -4.67
N VAL A 87 -10.92 17.57 -5.94
CA VAL A 87 -10.44 18.88 -6.40
C VAL A 87 -11.35 19.35 -7.52
N GLY A 88 -12.00 20.51 -7.33
CA GLY A 88 -12.90 21.08 -8.34
C GLY A 88 -14.08 20.17 -8.71
N GLY A 89 -14.55 19.34 -7.78
CA GLY A 89 -15.64 18.39 -8.05
C GLY A 89 -15.20 17.12 -8.78
N VAL A 90 -13.89 16.90 -8.97
CA VAL A 90 -13.35 15.75 -9.69
C VAL A 90 -12.42 14.93 -8.79
N TRP A 91 -12.61 13.61 -8.82
CA TRP A 91 -11.66 12.63 -8.30
C TRP A 91 -10.70 12.22 -9.41
N ALA A 92 -9.41 12.10 -9.11
CA ALA A 92 -8.40 11.77 -10.13
C ALA A 92 -8.54 10.35 -10.70
N SER A 93 -8.96 9.41 -9.86
CA SER A 93 -9.23 7.99 -10.15
C SER A 93 -10.14 7.46 -9.06
N ASP A 94 -10.74 6.29 -9.25
CA ASP A 94 -11.36 5.48 -8.20
C ASP A 94 -10.35 5.01 -7.13
N HIS A 95 -9.06 4.97 -7.47
CA HIS A 95 -7.96 4.74 -6.54
C HIS A 95 -7.35 6.05 -6.02
N PHE A 96 -6.94 6.04 -4.75
CA PHE A 96 -6.00 7.01 -4.19
C PHE A 96 -4.57 6.54 -4.47
N GLY A 97 -3.70 7.48 -4.82
CA GLY A 97 -2.29 7.24 -5.04
C GLY A 97 -1.51 7.05 -3.74
N VAL A 98 -0.31 6.48 -3.88
CA VAL A 98 0.66 6.32 -2.80
C VAL A 98 1.98 6.94 -3.25
N VAL A 99 2.52 7.85 -2.46
CA VAL A 99 3.83 8.47 -2.71
C VAL A 99 4.78 8.03 -1.60
N ALA A 100 5.98 7.61 -1.97
CA ALA A 100 7.02 7.20 -1.04
C ALA A 100 8.33 7.92 -1.39
N ASP A 101 8.92 8.55 -0.38
CA ASP A 101 10.24 9.13 -0.49
C ASP A 101 11.27 8.07 -0.10
N LEU A 102 12.20 7.79 -1.02
CA LEU A 102 13.20 6.74 -0.87
C LEU A 102 14.61 7.35 -0.93
N ALA A 103 15.47 6.91 -0.02
CA ALA A 103 16.87 7.31 0.03
C ALA A 103 17.80 6.10 0.02
N VAL A 104 18.99 6.27 -0.56
CA VAL A 104 20.06 5.27 -0.43
C VAL A 104 20.56 5.29 1.02
N PRO A 105 20.64 4.14 1.71
CA PRO A 105 21.25 4.07 3.04
C PRO A 105 22.73 4.49 2.99
N PRO A 106 23.26 5.12 4.05
CA PRO A 106 24.67 5.50 4.12
C PRO A 106 25.63 4.30 4.05
#